data_AF-A0A6N7YPJ9-F1
#
_entry.id   AF-A0A6N7YPJ9-F1
#
_cell.length_a   1.000
_cell.length_b   1.000
_cell.length_c   1.000
_cell.angle_alpha   90.00
_cell.angle_beta   90.00
_cell.angle_gamma   90.00
#
_symmetry.space_group_name_H-M   'P 1'
#
loop_
_entity.id
_entity.type
_entity.pdbx_description
1 polymer ?
#
loop_
_entity_poly.entity_id
_entity_poly.type
_entity_poly.pdbx_seq_one_letter_code
_entity_poly.pdbx_strand_id
1 'polypeptide(L)'
;MRRAATGVAVLLAVLLGAPAAGAQQAGSAGSATTTTATAPASGAPAVATPSQKPDELVPPGVLDRKPAGHRLDGYGAIDLAKAVPKVRAELRGKRDAYPGVYLKGPTRWQVGYYLPSRGGDPPKEIAQVTIDDRSARVVEAWTGDQVAWTMARGYPGAFGRKVNSPWVWIPLTVLFVVPFLQPRRWRRMVHLDLLVLVAFGVSVAYFNDAQIDVSVPLVYPLLVYLLLRMLWIGLRPARAADPQDADPARRRDVPLLVPATWLAVATIFLVGFRIGLNVTSSNVIDVGYAGVIGAQKLVDGDPLYGTFPKDNEHGDTYGPVVYAAYVPFEQVLPWSGRWDDLPAAHAASIAFDLAALVLLFLLGRRVRGPGLGIALAYGWAAYPFTLYAMNSGSNDSLVTALLLAALLAAGPARRGAAAALGGLSKFATLALVPLFALHERRLRPVVRFGLAFGAFALLAMAPILLGGESLRTMVDRTLGFQADRESPFSIWGMYELGGLQRAWQLVAVGLALLLPLVRRRGDTVGLAACAAAIVLALQLGVTHWFYLYLVWVAPLVLLAGLGRELVPAAAPEPAPAATPAPQRDAGPGVVDPRPATGGAPSVAPA
;
A
#
# COMPACT_ATOMS: atom_id res chain seq x y z
N MET A 1 -15.44 -32.53 7.66
CA MET A 1 -14.26 -31.64 7.82
C MET A 1 -14.17 -30.61 6.69
N ARG A 2 -14.10 -30.99 5.40
CA ARG A 2 -14.08 -30.04 4.26
C ARG A 2 -15.23 -29.02 4.25
N ARG A 3 -16.49 -29.45 4.44
CA ARG A 3 -17.65 -28.52 4.56
C ARG A 3 -17.56 -27.52 5.72
N ALA A 4 -16.86 -27.87 6.80
CA ALA A 4 -16.67 -26.97 7.95
C ALA A 4 -15.59 -25.91 7.65
N ALA A 5 -14.53 -26.27 6.94
CA ALA A 5 -13.51 -25.32 6.47
C ALA A 5 -14.11 -24.29 5.49
N THR A 6 -14.93 -24.73 4.53
CA THR A 6 -15.65 -23.83 3.61
C THR A 6 -16.63 -22.92 4.36
N GLY A 7 -17.38 -23.46 5.33
CA GLY A 7 -18.29 -22.65 6.17
C GLY A 7 -17.58 -21.57 6.99
N VAL A 8 -16.38 -21.85 7.50
CA VAL A 8 -15.56 -20.86 8.21
C VAL A 8 -14.95 -19.84 7.24
N ALA A 9 -14.55 -20.23 6.04
CA ALA A 9 -14.07 -19.32 5.01
C ALA A 9 -15.17 -18.32 4.59
N VAL A 10 -16.42 -18.79 4.43
CA VAL A 10 -17.59 -17.93 4.16
C VAL A 10 -17.85 -17.00 5.35
N LEU A 11 -17.76 -17.48 6.60
CA LEU A 11 -17.91 -16.64 7.77
C LEU A 11 -16.84 -15.54 7.85
N LEU A 12 -15.57 -15.87 7.56
CA LEU A 12 -14.48 -14.90 7.48
C LEU A 12 -14.70 -13.88 6.36
N ALA A 13 -15.13 -14.34 5.19
CA ALA A 13 -15.47 -13.47 4.06
C ALA A 13 -16.62 -12.51 4.40
N VAL A 14 -17.64 -12.96 5.14
CA VAL A 14 -18.75 -12.11 5.62
C VAL A 14 -18.28 -11.13 6.69
N LEU A 15 -17.41 -11.56 7.62
CA LEU A 15 -16.83 -10.68 8.65
C LEU A 15 -15.92 -9.60 8.06
N LEU A 16 -15.23 -9.92 6.96
CA LEU A 16 -14.37 -8.98 6.21
C LEU A 16 -15.17 -8.11 5.22
N GLY A 17 -16.34 -8.59 4.78
CA GLY A 17 -17.16 -8.00 3.71
C GLY A 17 -18.39 -7.22 4.17
N ALA A 18 -18.53 -6.87 5.46
CA ALA A 18 -19.69 -6.12 5.96
C ALA A 18 -19.43 -4.59 6.00
N PRO A 19 -19.79 -3.81 4.96
CA PRO A 19 -20.27 -2.45 5.18
C PRO A 19 -21.71 -2.53 5.71
N ALA A 20 -22.10 -1.53 6.52
CA ALA A 20 -23.48 -1.39 7.00
C ALA A 20 -24.48 -1.45 5.84
N ALA A 21 -25.45 -2.35 5.94
CA ALA A 21 -26.49 -2.58 4.96
C ALA A 21 -27.48 -1.42 4.86
N GLY A 22 -27.99 -1.16 3.65
CA GLY A 22 -29.26 -0.46 3.43
C GLY A 22 -29.35 0.33 2.12
N ALA A 23 -29.78 -0.31 1.03
CA ALA A 23 -30.90 0.14 0.17
C ALA A 23 -31.02 -0.72 -1.10
N GLN A 24 -32.25 -1.10 -1.41
CA GLN A 24 -32.72 -2.10 -2.36
C GLN A 24 -32.49 -1.80 -3.85
N GLN A 25 -32.48 -2.91 -4.60
CA GLN A 25 -32.89 -3.12 -5.99
C GLN A 25 -33.95 -2.15 -6.54
N ALA A 26 -33.71 -1.69 -7.77
CA ALA A 26 -34.74 -1.57 -8.79
C ALA A 26 -34.12 -1.91 -10.15
N GLY A 27 -34.76 -2.82 -10.89
CA GLY A 27 -34.26 -3.37 -12.14
C GLY A 27 -34.76 -2.66 -13.41
N SER A 28 -34.26 -3.17 -14.54
CA SER A 28 -34.78 -3.20 -15.92
C SER A 28 -33.56 -3.07 -16.87
N ALA A 29 -33.17 -4.15 -17.54
CA ALA A 29 -33.69 -4.66 -18.81
C ALA A 29 -33.32 -3.76 -20.01
N GLY A 30 -32.54 -4.32 -20.94
CA GLY A 30 -32.13 -3.64 -22.16
C GLY A 30 -31.13 -4.48 -22.97
N SER A 31 -31.58 -5.62 -23.49
CA SER A 31 -30.86 -6.44 -24.46
C SER A 31 -30.70 -5.69 -25.78
N ALA A 32 -29.53 -5.79 -26.42
CA ALA A 32 -29.36 -5.51 -27.84
C ALA A 32 -28.44 -6.57 -28.46
N THR A 33 -29.10 -7.57 -29.03
CA THR A 33 -28.61 -8.62 -29.92
C THR A 33 -27.92 -8.00 -31.14
N THR A 34 -26.72 -8.44 -31.50
CA THR A 34 -26.20 -8.26 -32.86
C THR A 34 -25.80 -9.61 -33.42
N THR A 35 -26.52 -9.99 -34.46
CA THR A 35 -26.50 -11.21 -35.26
C THR A 35 -25.14 -11.47 -35.91
N THR A 36 -24.63 -12.68 -35.71
CA THR A 36 -23.57 -13.31 -36.50
C THR A 36 -24.13 -13.86 -37.81
N ALA A 37 -23.54 -13.46 -38.94
CA ALA A 37 -23.76 -14.09 -40.23
C ALA A 37 -22.62 -15.07 -40.51
N THR A 38 -22.97 -16.35 -40.63
CA THR A 38 -22.09 -17.47 -40.99
C THR A 38 -22.17 -17.68 -42.50
N ALA A 39 -21.03 -17.80 -43.18
CA ALA A 39 -20.93 -18.37 -44.52
C ALA A 39 -19.87 -19.49 -44.53
N PRO A 40 -20.11 -20.62 -45.22
CA PRO A 40 -19.27 -21.81 -45.14
C PRO A 40 -18.14 -21.73 -46.17
N ALA A 41 -16.93 -22.15 -45.76
CA ALA A 41 -15.84 -22.44 -46.69
C ALA A 41 -15.22 -23.78 -46.31
N SER A 42 -15.53 -24.80 -47.10
CA SER A 42 -14.88 -26.11 -47.13
C SER A 42 -13.51 -25.99 -47.80
N GLY A 43 -12.45 -26.42 -47.10
CA GLY A 43 -11.10 -26.56 -47.66
C GLY A 43 -10.21 -27.38 -46.73
N ALA A 44 -9.88 -28.60 -47.16
CA ALA A 44 -8.80 -29.56 -46.84
C ALA A 44 -8.02 -29.48 -45.48
N PRO A 45 -7.60 -30.65 -44.93
CA PRO A 45 -6.96 -30.71 -43.62
C PRO A 45 -5.55 -30.11 -43.67
N ALA A 46 -5.39 -28.93 -43.05
CA ALA A 46 -4.08 -28.39 -42.75
C ALA A 46 -3.48 -29.20 -41.59
N VAL A 47 -2.33 -29.83 -41.85
CA VAL A 47 -1.47 -30.42 -40.82
C VAL A 47 -1.17 -29.33 -39.79
N ALA A 48 -1.73 -29.49 -38.59
CA ALA A 48 -1.47 -28.60 -37.48
C ALA A 48 0.01 -28.71 -37.10
N THR A 49 0.79 -27.69 -37.46
CA THR A 49 2.09 -27.47 -36.82
C THR A 49 1.79 -27.05 -35.39
N PRO A 50 2.43 -27.62 -34.35
CA PRO A 50 2.17 -27.20 -32.98
C PRO A 50 2.37 -25.70 -32.87
N SER A 51 1.35 -24.98 -32.41
CA SER A 51 1.46 -23.55 -32.13
C SER A 51 2.45 -23.37 -30.97
N GLN A 52 3.73 -23.16 -31.28
CA GLN A 52 4.71 -22.71 -30.30
C GLN A 52 4.17 -21.45 -29.63
N LYS A 53 4.19 -21.42 -28.29
CA LYS A 53 3.77 -20.22 -27.57
C LYS A 53 4.74 -19.09 -27.95
N PRO A 54 4.27 -17.83 -28.10
CA PRO A 54 5.10 -16.73 -28.62
C PRO A 54 6.41 -16.45 -27.87
N ASP A 55 6.50 -16.90 -26.61
CA ASP A 55 7.65 -16.72 -25.72
C ASP A 55 8.28 -18.04 -25.25
N GLU A 56 7.92 -19.17 -25.84
CA GLU A 56 8.56 -20.46 -25.54
C GLU A 56 10.01 -20.44 -26.01
N LEU A 57 10.93 -20.81 -25.12
CA LEU A 57 12.36 -20.89 -25.39
C LEU A 57 12.72 -22.33 -25.80
N VAL A 58 13.19 -22.49 -27.03
CA VAL A 58 13.58 -23.80 -27.57
C VAL A 58 15.04 -23.74 -28.02
N PRO A 59 15.93 -24.61 -27.51
CA PRO A 59 17.29 -24.69 -28.02
C PRO A 59 17.29 -25.02 -29.53
N PRO A 60 18.08 -24.32 -30.36
CA PRO A 60 18.24 -24.71 -31.75
C PRO A 60 18.93 -26.07 -31.83
N GLY A 61 18.52 -26.93 -32.77
CA GLY A 61 19.12 -28.27 -32.92
C GLY A 61 20.61 -28.22 -33.27
N VAL A 62 21.05 -27.21 -34.03
CA VAL A 62 22.45 -26.92 -34.35
C VAL A 62 22.63 -25.41 -34.51
N LEU A 63 23.83 -24.87 -34.22
CA LEU A 63 24.11 -23.43 -34.26
C LEU A 63 24.61 -22.92 -35.62
N ASP A 64 25.18 -23.78 -36.46
CA ASP A 64 25.74 -23.44 -37.79
C ASP A 64 24.73 -23.56 -38.93
N ARG A 65 23.49 -23.96 -38.62
CA ARG A 65 22.40 -24.10 -39.59
C ARG A 65 21.22 -23.25 -39.17
N LYS A 66 20.61 -22.62 -40.17
CA LYS A 66 19.39 -21.85 -40.01
C LYS A 66 18.23 -22.79 -39.68
N PRO A 67 17.55 -22.63 -38.54
CA PRO A 67 16.32 -23.37 -38.25
C PRO A 67 15.25 -23.08 -39.29
N ALA A 68 14.26 -23.98 -39.41
CA ALA A 68 13.17 -23.80 -40.36
C ALA A 68 12.46 -22.46 -40.13
N GLY A 69 12.26 -21.70 -41.22
CA GLY A 69 11.61 -20.38 -41.16
C GLY A 69 12.48 -19.23 -40.64
N HIS A 70 13.73 -19.48 -40.24
CA HIS A 70 14.66 -18.48 -39.72
C HIS A 70 15.69 -18.03 -40.77
N ARG A 71 16.07 -16.76 -40.73
CA ARG A 71 17.08 -16.14 -41.61
C ARG A 71 18.46 -16.13 -40.99
N LEU A 72 18.55 -16.04 -39.67
CA LEU A 72 19.79 -16.13 -38.91
C LEU A 72 20.07 -17.60 -38.55
N ASP A 73 21.34 -17.90 -38.32
CA ASP A 73 21.77 -19.10 -37.59
C ASP A 73 22.17 -18.71 -36.16
N GLY A 74 22.51 -19.70 -35.34
CA GLY A 74 22.85 -19.48 -33.93
C GLY A 74 24.12 -18.64 -33.75
N TYR A 75 25.13 -18.81 -34.62
CA TYR A 75 26.36 -18.00 -34.55
C TYR A 75 26.11 -16.54 -34.94
N GLY A 76 25.30 -16.29 -35.98
CA GLY A 76 24.88 -14.95 -36.35
C GLY A 76 24.12 -14.24 -35.22
N ALA A 77 23.24 -14.96 -34.52
CA ALA A 77 22.57 -14.43 -33.32
C ALA A 77 23.57 -14.10 -32.19
N ILE A 78 24.56 -14.96 -31.94
CA ILE A 78 25.62 -14.70 -30.96
C ILE A 78 26.44 -13.46 -31.34
N ASP A 79 26.82 -13.29 -32.59
CA ASP A 79 27.65 -12.18 -33.03
C ASP A 79 26.90 -10.84 -32.90
N LEU A 80 25.62 -10.82 -33.27
CA LEU A 80 24.74 -9.66 -33.05
C LEU A 80 24.61 -9.33 -31.56
N ALA A 81 24.44 -10.35 -30.71
CA ALA A 81 24.34 -10.14 -29.26
C ALA A 81 25.66 -9.62 -28.65
N LYS A 82 26.82 -10.17 -29.06
CA LYS A 82 28.15 -9.71 -28.62
C LYS A 82 28.45 -8.28 -29.03
N ALA A 83 27.92 -7.84 -30.17
CA ALA A 83 28.14 -6.50 -30.70
C ALA A 83 27.44 -5.40 -29.86
N VAL A 84 26.44 -5.76 -29.05
CA VAL A 84 25.71 -4.79 -28.21
C VAL A 84 26.65 -4.14 -27.19
N PRO A 85 26.79 -2.80 -27.16
CA PRO A 85 27.78 -2.12 -26.31
C PRO A 85 27.69 -2.46 -24.82
N LYS A 86 26.47 -2.56 -24.26
CA LYS A 86 26.27 -2.89 -22.85
C LYS A 86 26.56 -4.36 -22.53
N VAL A 87 26.25 -5.28 -23.44
CA VAL A 87 26.60 -6.70 -23.29
C VAL A 87 28.12 -6.86 -23.34
N ARG A 88 28.78 -6.24 -24.32
CA ARG A 88 30.24 -6.21 -24.39
C ARG A 88 30.85 -5.63 -23.11
N ALA A 89 30.28 -4.55 -22.57
CA ALA A 89 30.72 -3.96 -21.32
C ALA A 89 30.58 -4.93 -20.13
N GLU A 90 29.45 -5.63 -20.03
CA GLU A 90 29.15 -6.62 -19.00
C GLU A 90 30.08 -7.84 -19.06
N LEU A 91 30.49 -8.24 -20.26
CA LEU A 91 31.41 -9.35 -20.51
C LEU A 91 32.89 -8.98 -20.29
N ARG A 92 33.24 -7.69 -20.18
CA ARG A 92 34.65 -7.29 -19.93
C ARG A 92 35.14 -7.87 -18.62
N GLY A 93 36.22 -8.64 -18.68
CA GLY A 93 36.83 -9.28 -17.51
C GLY A 93 36.21 -10.63 -17.12
N LYS A 94 35.10 -11.06 -17.72
CA LYS A 94 34.42 -12.33 -17.46
C LYS A 94 34.76 -13.37 -18.54
N ARG A 95 36.01 -13.85 -18.54
CA ARG A 95 36.56 -14.70 -19.61
C ARG A 95 35.93 -16.09 -19.70
N ASP A 96 35.31 -16.54 -18.62
CA ASP A 96 34.63 -17.82 -18.50
C ASP A 96 33.14 -17.77 -18.91
N ALA A 97 32.61 -16.59 -19.27
CA ALA A 97 31.23 -16.45 -19.69
C ALA A 97 30.99 -17.14 -21.04
N TYR A 98 29.91 -17.92 -21.14
CA TYR A 98 29.53 -18.66 -22.36
C TYR A 98 28.10 -18.30 -22.82
N PRO A 99 27.83 -18.32 -24.13
CA PRO A 99 26.50 -18.03 -24.65
C PRO A 99 25.58 -19.26 -24.58
N GLY A 100 24.34 -19.06 -24.12
CA GLY A 100 23.21 -19.94 -24.37
C GLY A 100 22.31 -19.34 -25.45
N VAL A 101 21.91 -20.13 -26.44
CA VAL A 101 21.13 -19.66 -27.60
C VAL A 101 19.80 -20.39 -27.64
N TYR A 102 18.72 -19.64 -27.81
CA TYR A 102 17.37 -20.15 -27.85
C TYR A 102 16.57 -19.48 -28.97
N LEU A 103 15.66 -20.22 -29.57
CA LEU A 103 14.55 -19.68 -30.35
C LEU A 103 13.48 -19.22 -29.37
N LYS A 104 12.96 -18.00 -29.56
CA LYS A 104 11.89 -17.41 -28.75
C LYS A 104 10.65 -17.23 -29.62
N GLY A 105 9.81 -18.27 -29.62
CA GLY A 105 8.74 -18.40 -30.60
C GLY A 105 9.27 -18.49 -32.04
N PRO A 106 8.42 -18.22 -33.05
CA PRO A 106 8.76 -18.51 -34.45
C PRO A 106 9.59 -17.44 -35.17
N THR A 107 9.81 -16.27 -34.57
CA THR A 107 10.39 -15.11 -35.27
C THR A 107 11.53 -14.41 -34.52
N ARG A 108 11.92 -14.90 -33.34
CA ARG A 108 12.92 -14.22 -32.50
C ARG A 108 13.95 -15.21 -31.98
N TRP A 109 15.16 -14.69 -31.78
CA TRP A 109 16.23 -15.36 -31.06
C TRP A 109 16.37 -14.74 -29.68
N GLN A 110 16.76 -15.55 -28.70
CA GLN A 110 17.23 -15.11 -27.40
C GLN A 110 18.63 -15.66 -27.16
N VAL A 111 19.58 -14.78 -26.88
CA VAL A 111 20.96 -15.14 -26.51
C VAL A 111 21.21 -14.68 -25.07
N GLY A 112 21.40 -15.64 -24.17
CA GLY A 112 21.85 -15.41 -22.80
C GLY A 112 23.36 -15.60 -22.70
N TYR A 113 24.03 -14.89 -21.80
CA TYR A 113 25.42 -15.14 -21.42
C TYR A 113 25.47 -15.57 -19.96
N TYR A 114 26.12 -16.69 -19.70
CA TYR A 114 26.13 -17.35 -18.40
C TYR A 114 27.55 -17.42 -17.85
N LEU A 115 27.68 -17.17 -16.55
CA LEU A 115 28.85 -17.57 -15.79
C LEU A 115 28.72 -19.05 -15.39
N PRO A 116 29.83 -19.82 -15.43
CA PRO A 116 29.81 -21.21 -15.00
C PRO A 116 29.46 -21.32 -13.51
N SER A 117 28.87 -22.46 -13.14
CA SER A 117 28.59 -22.80 -11.75
C SER A 117 29.89 -22.73 -10.93
N ARG A 118 29.82 -22.08 -9.76
CA ARG A 118 30.88 -22.08 -8.76
C ARG A 118 30.27 -22.52 -7.44
N GLY A 119 30.85 -23.53 -6.80
CA GLY A 119 30.41 -23.94 -5.46
C GLY A 119 29.05 -24.66 -5.38
N GLY A 120 28.50 -25.15 -6.51
CA GLY A 120 27.22 -25.86 -6.55
C GLY A 120 26.01 -24.98 -6.93
N ASP A 121 26.21 -23.67 -7.08
CA ASP A 121 25.15 -22.75 -7.51
C ASP A 121 24.82 -22.92 -9.00
N PRO A 122 23.57 -22.72 -9.43
CA PRO A 122 23.22 -22.76 -10.85
C PRO A 122 23.98 -21.70 -11.65
N PRO A 123 24.21 -21.91 -12.96
CA PRO A 123 24.84 -20.91 -13.83
C PRO A 123 24.10 -19.57 -13.77
N LYS A 124 24.83 -18.47 -13.51
CA LYS A 124 24.24 -17.13 -13.41
C LYS A 124 24.19 -16.48 -14.78
N GLU A 125 22.99 -16.17 -15.27
CA GLU A 125 22.81 -15.36 -16.48
C GLU A 125 23.14 -13.89 -16.16
N ILE A 126 24.10 -13.32 -16.88
CA ILE A 126 24.62 -11.96 -16.65
C ILE A 126 24.21 -10.97 -17.74
N ALA A 127 23.83 -11.47 -18.93
CA ALA A 127 23.30 -10.67 -20.02
C ALA A 127 22.31 -11.49 -20.85
N GLN A 128 21.26 -10.85 -21.35
CA GLN A 128 20.23 -11.46 -22.19
C GLN A 128 19.93 -10.53 -23.37
N VAL A 129 19.88 -11.04 -24.59
CA VAL A 129 19.58 -10.27 -25.80
C VAL A 129 18.47 -10.95 -26.58
N THR A 130 17.42 -10.21 -26.95
CA THR A 130 16.39 -10.67 -27.88
C THR A 130 16.61 -10.03 -29.24
N ILE A 131 16.61 -10.83 -30.30
CA ILE A 131 16.89 -10.41 -31.68
C ILE A 131 15.70 -10.81 -32.56
N ASP A 132 15.22 -9.89 -33.39
CA ASP A 132 14.26 -10.20 -34.43
C ASP A 132 14.97 -10.90 -35.60
N ASP A 133 14.54 -12.11 -35.92
CA ASP A 133 15.19 -12.95 -36.92
C ASP A 133 15.12 -12.33 -38.33
N ARG A 134 13.96 -11.77 -38.70
CA ARG A 134 13.71 -11.29 -40.06
C ARG A 134 14.54 -10.07 -40.43
N SER A 135 14.68 -9.14 -39.47
CA SER A 135 15.38 -7.87 -39.63
C SER A 135 16.82 -7.88 -39.13
N ALA A 136 17.23 -8.93 -38.42
CA ALA A 136 18.54 -9.01 -37.74
C ALA A 136 18.80 -7.85 -36.78
N ARG A 137 17.73 -7.28 -36.19
CA ARG A 137 17.83 -6.17 -35.25
C ARG A 137 17.69 -6.68 -33.82
N VAL A 138 18.52 -6.14 -32.94
CA VAL A 138 18.37 -6.32 -31.49
C VAL A 138 17.10 -5.58 -31.06
N VAL A 139 16.14 -6.33 -30.51
CA VAL A 139 14.86 -5.82 -30.01
C VAL A 139 14.98 -5.48 -28.53
N GLU A 140 15.68 -6.33 -27.78
CA GLU A 140 15.94 -6.11 -26.36
C GLU A 140 17.36 -6.52 -26.01
N ALA A 141 17.93 -5.85 -25.02
CA ALA A 141 19.16 -6.29 -24.37
C ALA A 141 19.06 -5.93 -22.89
N TRP A 142 19.50 -6.82 -22.00
CA TRP A 142 19.44 -6.66 -20.55
C TRP A 142 20.74 -7.18 -19.94
N THR A 143 21.20 -6.55 -18.87
CA THR A 143 22.45 -6.88 -18.17
C THR A 143 22.25 -6.75 -16.67
N GLY A 144 23.07 -7.45 -15.87
CA GLY A 144 22.97 -7.41 -14.41
C GLY A 144 21.59 -7.86 -13.91
N ASP A 145 21.04 -7.14 -12.92
CA ASP A 145 19.78 -7.50 -12.27
C ASP A 145 18.57 -7.56 -13.21
N GLN A 146 18.57 -6.78 -14.30
CA GLN A 146 17.47 -6.74 -15.27
C GLN A 146 17.30 -8.07 -16.02
N VAL A 147 18.31 -8.93 -16.01
CA VAL A 147 18.22 -10.27 -16.59
C VAL A 147 17.28 -11.13 -15.75
N ALA A 148 17.56 -11.27 -14.46
CA ALA A 148 16.77 -12.07 -13.53
C ALA A 148 15.42 -11.41 -13.15
N TRP A 149 15.35 -10.08 -13.19
CA TRP A 149 14.20 -9.30 -12.73
C TRP A 149 13.55 -8.53 -13.87
N THR A 150 12.56 -9.15 -14.52
CA THR A 150 11.79 -8.49 -15.60
C THR A 150 11.11 -7.20 -15.15
N MET A 151 10.75 -7.12 -13.86
CA MET A 151 10.21 -5.91 -13.22
C MET A 151 11.17 -4.71 -13.31
N ALA A 152 12.49 -4.94 -13.38
CA ALA A 152 13.50 -3.88 -13.48
C ALA A 152 13.71 -3.35 -14.91
N ARG A 153 12.96 -3.88 -15.90
CA ARG A 153 13.10 -3.53 -17.33
C ARG A 153 12.26 -2.31 -17.74
N GLY A 154 11.46 -1.74 -16.84
CA GLY A 154 10.68 -0.53 -17.11
C GLY A 154 9.60 -0.70 -18.19
N TYR A 155 9.05 -1.91 -18.36
CA TYR A 155 8.06 -2.15 -19.41
C TYR A 155 6.83 -1.24 -19.24
N PRO A 156 6.41 -0.51 -20.29
CA PRO A 156 5.26 0.38 -20.22
C PRO A 156 4.00 -0.35 -19.74
N GLY A 157 3.42 0.14 -18.65
CA GLY A 157 2.20 -0.40 -18.07
C GLY A 157 2.36 -1.69 -17.27
N ALA A 158 3.58 -2.07 -16.88
CA ALA A 158 3.82 -3.20 -15.97
C ALA A 158 3.08 -3.05 -14.62
N PHE A 159 2.87 -1.82 -14.17
CA PHE A 159 2.08 -1.49 -12.99
C PHE A 159 1.11 -0.38 -13.31
N GLY A 160 -0.14 -0.45 -12.83
CA GLY A 160 -1.09 0.66 -12.84
C GLY A 160 -1.55 1.21 -14.19
N ARG A 161 -0.93 0.81 -15.31
CA ARG A 161 -1.03 1.41 -16.66
C ARG A 161 -1.11 2.94 -16.64
N LYS A 162 -2.28 3.53 -16.93
CA LYS A 162 -2.43 4.99 -17.13
C LYS A 162 -2.13 5.83 -15.90
N VAL A 163 -2.14 5.26 -14.69
CA VAL A 163 -1.75 6.02 -13.49
C VAL A 163 -0.32 6.56 -13.60
N ASN A 164 0.56 5.86 -14.30
CA ASN A 164 1.94 6.29 -14.54
C ASN A 164 2.07 7.41 -15.57
N SER A 165 0.99 7.76 -16.27
CA SER A 165 1.02 8.89 -17.19
C SER A 165 1.29 10.18 -16.41
N PRO A 166 2.23 11.04 -16.86
CA PRO A 166 2.44 12.36 -16.25
C PRO A 166 1.14 13.19 -16.18
N TRP A 167 0.23 13.00 -17.14
CA TRP A 167 -1.09 13.64 -17.20
C TRP A 167 -2.07 13.19 -16.11
N VAL A 168 -1.79 12.08 -15.42
CA VAL A 168 -2.56 11.63 -14.25
C VAL A 168 -1.75 11.89 -12.98
N TRP A 169 -0.46 11.53 -12.99
CA TRP A 169 0.41 11.60 -11.82
C TRP A 169 0.66 13.04 -11.33
N ILE A 170 0.95 13.98 -12.24
CA ILE A 170 1.24 15.37 -11.89
C ILE A 170 -0.02 16.05 -11.34
N PRO A 171 -1.19 16.00 -12.00
CA PRO A 171 -2.41 16.57 -11.43
C PRO A 171 -2.78 15.98 -10.08
N LEU A 172 -2.67 14.66 -9.87
CA LEU A 172 -2.92 14.05 -8.57
C LEU A 172 -1.95 14.53 -7.50
N THR A 173 -0.67 14.69 -7.83
CA THR A 173 0.34 15.26 -6.93
C THR A 173 -0.03 16.69 -6.51
N VAL A 174 -0.46 17.53 -7.47
CA VAL A 174 -0.92 18.90 -7.21
C VAL A 174 -2.17 18.88 -6.33
N LEU A 175 -3.17 18.06 -6.68
CA LEU A 175 -4.40 17.90 -5.90
C LEU A 175 -4.13 17.38 -4.48
N PHE A 176 -3.12 16.53 -4.30
CA PHE A 176 -2.73 16.02 -2.99
C PHE A 176 -2.05 17.07 -2.11
N VAL A 177 -1.21 17.95 -2.68
CA VAL A 177 -0.43 18.92 -1.88
C VAL A 177 -1.18 20.23 -1.65
N VAL A 178 -1.74 20.83 -2.71
CA VAL A 178 -2.21 22.23 -2.71
C VAL A 178 -3.25 22.52 -1.63
N PRO A 179 -4.29 21.68 -1.41
CA PRO A 179 -5.31 21.97 -0.39
C PRO A 179 -4.80 22.07 1.04
N PHE A 180 -3.63 21.51 1.32
CA PHE A 180 -3.01 21.51 2.65
C PHE A 180 -1.94 22.58 2.83
N LEU A 181 -1.62 23.35 1.78
CA LEU A 181 -0.66 24.44 1.87
C LEU A 181 -1.22 25.59 2.70
N GLN A 182 -0.38 26.13 3.58
CA GLN A 182 -0.71 27.29 4.40
C GLN A 182 0.28 28.42 4.11
N PRO A 183 -0.03 29.34 3.18
CA PRO A 183 0.89 30.42 2.78
C PRO A 183 1.35 31.28 3.97
N ARG A 184 0.42 31.57 4.89
CA ARG A 184 0.70 32.33 6.12
C ARG A 184 1.58 31.58 7.12
N ARG A 185 1.80 30.28 6.95
CA ARG A 185 2.56 29.40 7.86
C ARG A 185 3.41 28.39 7.08
N TRP A 186 4.12 28.86 6.06
CA TRP A 186 4.85 28.01 5.12
C TRP A 186 5.92 27.10 5.76
N ARG A 187 6.50 27.48 6.91
CA ARG A 187 7.51 26.71 7.66
C ARG A 187 6.98 25.50 8.43
N ARG A 188 5.70 25.13 8.28
CA ARG A 188 5.14 23.95 8.94
C ARG A 188 5.75 22.68 8.37
N MET A 189 6.13 21.77 9.27
CA MET A 189 6.71 20.49 8.88
C MET A 189 5.72 19.61 8.12
N VAL A 190 4.40 19.78 8.29
CA VAL A 190 3.41 19.03 7.50
C VAL A 190 3.57 19.27 5.99
N HIS A 191 4.01 20.46 5.56
CA HIS A 191 4.26 20.70 4.14
C HIS A 191 5.43 19.83 3.64
N LEU A 192 6.49 19.71 4.45
CA LEU A 192 7.61 18.82 4.14
C LEU A 192 7.19 17.35 4.19
N ASP A 193 6.36 16.96 5.16
CA ASP A 193 5.79 15.61 5.26
C ASP A 193 5.03 15.25 3.96
N LEU A 194 4.20 16.16 3.43
CA LEU A 194 3.47 15.98 2.17
C LEU A 194 4.39 15.96 0.94
N LEU A 195 5.39 16.85 0.89
CA LEU A 195 6.38 16.88 -0.20
C LEU A 195 7.18 15.57 -0.24
N VAL A 196 7.58 15.03 0.91
CA VAL A 196 8.30 13.74 0.98
C VAL A 196 7.42 12.60 0.49
N LEU A 197 6.13 12.57 0.85
CA LEU A 197 5.19 11.55 0.36
C LEU A 197 5.08 11.56 -1.18
N VAL A 198 5.05 12.72 -1.82
CA VAL A 198 5.00 12.79 -3.30
C VAL A 198 6.38 12.66 -3.95
N ALA A 199 7.47 12.92 -3.24
CA ALA A 199 8.84 12.80 -3.75
C ALA A 199 9.22 11.35 -4.12
N PHE A 200 8.55 10.35 -3.56
CA PHE A 200 8.69 8.96 -4.03
C PHE A 200 8.35 8.82 -5.52
N GLY A 201 7.53 9.72 -6.09
CA GLY A 201 7.23 9.75 -7.52
C GLY A 201 8.47 10.00 -8.41
N VAL A 202 9.50 10.67 -7.89
CA VAL A 202 10.79 10.81 -8.59
C VAL A 202 11.48 9.46 -8.71
N SER A 203 11.49 8.68 -7.64
CA SER A 203 12.03 7.31 -7.64
C SER A 203 11.24 6.40 -8.60
N VAL A 204 9.90 6.51 -8.64
CA VAL A 204 9.05 5.79 -9.61
C VAL A 204 9.40 6.15 -11.06
N ALA A 205 9.69 7.43 -11.34
CA ALA A 205 10.07 7.84 -12.69
C ALA A 205 11.34 7.13 -13.18
N TYR A 206 12.38 7.04 -12.32
CA TYR A 206 13.59 6.26 -12.64
C TYR A 206 13.32 4.76 -12.75
N PHE A 207 12.45 4.20 -11.90
CA PHE A 207 12.05 2.80 -11.99
C PHE A 207 11.37 2.49 -13.34
N ASN A 208 10.45 3.35 -13.76
CA ASN A 208 9.75 3.20 -15.04
C ASN A 208 10.68 3.37 -16.25
N ASP A 209 11.80 4.08 -16.10
CA ASP A 209 12.85 4.21 -17.13
C ASP A 209 13.94 3.12 -17.02
N ALA A 210 13.68 2.06 -16.26
CA ALA A 210 14.61 0.94 -16.06
C ALA A 210 15.94 1.32 -15.39
N GLN A 211 15.98 2.44 -14.67
CA GLN A 211 17.16 2.93 -13.91
C GLN A 211 17.01 2.58 -12.42
N ILE A 212 17.05 1.29 -12.11
CA ILE A 212 16.84 0.81 -10.74
C ILE A 212 17.96 1.24 -9.78
N ASP A 213 19.17 1.41 -10.29
CA ASP A 213 20.37 1.86 -9.58
C ASP A 213 20.24 3.28 -9.00
N VAL A 214 19.44 4.13 -9.65
CA VAL A 214 19.07 5.45 -9.12
C VAL A 214 17.77 5.37 -8.31
N SER A 215 16.80 4.64 -8.84
CA SER A 215 15.47 4.52 -8.25
C SER A 215 15.49 3.99 -6.81
N VAL A 216 16.21 2.88 -6.57
CA VAL A 216 16.22 2.16 -5.29
C VAL A 216 16.87 3.00 -4.18
N PRO A 217 18.08 3.57 -4.34
CA PRO A 217 18.67 4.41 -3.29
C PRO A 217 17.85 5.66 -2.94
N LEU A 218 17.14 6.27 -3.90
CA LEU A 218 16.33 7.48 -3.68
C LEU A 218 15.19 7.27 -2.66
N VAL A 219 14.72 6.03 -2.47
CA VAL A 219 13.66 5.68 -1.52
C VAL A 219 14.11 5.87 -0.07
N TYR A 220 15.37 5.55 0.24
CA TYR A 220 15.88 5.47 1.61
C TYR A 220 15.89 6.81 2.37
N PRO A 221 16.40 7.94 1.83
CA PRO A 221 16.35 9.21 2.55
C PRO A 221 14.90 9.65 2.85
N LEU A 222 13.95 9.33 1.96
CA LEU A 222 12.53 9.64 2.17
C LEU A 222 11.92 8.78 3.29
N LEU A 223 12.18 7.46 3.29
CA LEU A 223 11.73 6.56 4.36
C LEU A 223 12.35 6.91 5.72
N VAL A 224 13.66 7.23 5.75
CA VAL A 224 14.36 7.66 6.97
C VAL A 224 13.78 8.96 7.50
N TYR A 225 13.51 9.95 6.62
CA TYR A 225 12.85 11.18 7.02
C TYR A 225 11.50 10.89 7.70
N LEU A 226 10.64 10.11 7.05
CA LEU A 226 9.32 9.77 7.60
C LEU A 226 9.45 9.01 8.92
N LEU A 227 10.41 8.09 9.06
CA LEU A 227 10.66 7.35 10.29
C LEU A 227 11.01 8.31 11.44
N LEU A 228 12.03 9.15 11.24
CA LEU A 228 12.48 10.11 12.25
C LEU A 228 11.36 11.08 12.62
N ARG A 229 10.59 11.52 11.63
CA ARG A 229 9.44 12.40 11.81
C ARG A 229 8.34 11.76 12.64
N MET A 230 8.00 10.50 12.37
CA MET A 230 6.96 9.77 13.11
C MET A 230 7.40 9.46 14.54
N LEU A 231 8.67 9.09 14.75
CA LEU A 231 9.27 8.96 16.08
C LEU A 231 9.19 10.27 16.87
N TRP A 232 9.54 11.39 16.23
CA TRP A 232 9.46 12.71 16.84
C TRP A 232 8.04 13.06 17.30
N ILE A 233 7.01 12.71 16.52
CA ILE A 233 5.61 12.94 16.90
C ILE A 233 5.18 12.01 18.05
N GLY A 234 5.52 10.72 17.98
CA GLY A 234 5.09 9.72 18.98
C GLY A 234 5.80 9.82 20.34
N LEU A 235 7.07 10.25 20.34
CA LEU A 235 7.90 10.40 21.54
C LEU A 235 7.71 11.75 22.26
N ARG A 236 7.00 12.71 21.65
CA ARG A 236 6.68 13.98 22.30
C ARG A 236 5.37 13.88 23.08
N PRO A 237 5.29 14.48 24.29
CA PRO A 237 4.02 14.62 24.99
C PRO A 237 2.99 15.31 24.10
N ALA A 238 1.71 14.99 24.29
CA ALA A 238 0.67 15.85 23.77
C ALA A 238 0.88 17.25 24.37
N ARG A 239 0.94 18.30 23.54
CA ARG A 239 0.90 19.67 24.07
C ARG A 239 -0.39 19.79 24.88
N ALA A 240 -0.28 20.29 26.11
CA ALA A 240 -1.45 20.70 26.87
C ALA A 240 -2.26 21.64 25.98
N ALA A 241 -3.58 21.41 25.88
CA ALA A 241 -4.46 22.35 25.22
C ALA A 241 -4.31 23.68 25.96
N ASP A 242 -4.02 24.75 25.23
CA ASP A 242 -4.01 26.10 25.80
C ASP A 242 -5.39 26.38 26.42
N PRO A 243 -5.51 27.01 27.60
CA PRO A 243 -6.79 27.49 28.11
C PRO A 243 -7.59 28.33 27.10
N GLN A 244 -6.92 29.00 26.15
CA GLN A 244 -7.56 29.72 25.03
C GLN A 244 -8.12 28.80 23.92
N ASP A 245 -7.77 27.51 23.90
CA ASP A 245 -8.32 26.45 23.03
C ASP A 245 -9.57 25.77 23.62
N ALA A 246 -10.25 26.42 24.58
CA ALA A 246 -11.49 25.92 25.17
C ALA A 246 -12.70 26.00 24.23
N ASP A 247 -12.62 26.77 23.14
CA ASP A 247 -13.69 26.88 22.15
C ASP A 247 -13.80 25.58 21.30
N PRO A 248 -14.88 24.80 21.45
CA PRO A 248 -15.10 23.57 20.68
C PRO A 248 -15.22 23.80 19.17
N ALA A 249 -15.56 25.02 18.74
CA ALA A 249 -15.69 25.38 17.34
C ALA A 249 -14.31 25.50 16.67
N ARG A 250 -13.34 26.20 17.30
CA ARG A 250 -11.97 26.33 16.78
C ARG A 250 -11.18 25.01 16.71
N ARG A 251 -11.52 24.02 17.54
CA ARG A 251 -10.89 22.68 17.49
C ARG A 251 -11.27 21.86 16.25
N ARG A 252 -12.34 22.23 15.53
CA ARG A 252 -12.93 21.44 14.44
C ARG A 252 -12.39 21.77 13.06
N ASP A 253 -11.78 22.94 12.89
CA ASP A 253 -11.37 23.42 11.57
C ASP A 253 -9.93 23.02 11.27
N VAL A 254 -9.73 22.13 10.30
CA VAL A 254 -8.41 21.87 9.70
C VAL A 254 -8.01 23.09 8.87
N PRO A 255 -6.78 23.63 9.00
CA PRO A 255 -6.41 24.82 8.27
C PRO A 255 -6.08 24.37 6.84
N LEU A 256 -7.10 24.40 6.00
CA LEU A 256 -7.04 24.03 4.60
C LEU A 256 -7.03 25.31 3.75
N LEU A 257 -6.33 25.26 2.62
CA LEU A 257 -6.40 26.32 1.62
C LEU A 257 -7.80 26.38 0.98
N VAL A 258 -8.47 25.23 0.92
CA VAL A 258 -9.77 25.02 0.28
C VAL A 258 -10.77 24.56 1.35
N PRO A 259 -12.03 25.06 1.37
CA PRO A 259 -13.03 24.61 2.34
C PRO A 259 -13.26 23.10 2.29
N ALA A 260 -13.52 22.49 3.46
CA ALA A 260 -13.74 21.04 3.55
C ALA A 260 -14.91 20.55 2.69
N THR A 261 -15.95 21.37 2.47
CA THR A 261 -17.07 21.05 1.58
C THR A 261 -16.62 20.80 0.14
N TRP A 262 -15.74 21.64 -0.40
CA TRP A 262 -15.15 21.45 -1.72
C TRP A 262 -14.25 20.22 -1.77
N LEU A 263 -13.52 19.90 -0.70
CA LEU A 263 -12.77 18.65 -0.63
C LEU A 263 -13.68 17.42 -0.61
N ALA A 264 -14.87 17.50 0.01
CA ALA A 264 -15.84 16.41 -0.04
C ALA A 264 -16.35 16.17 -1.48
N VAL A 265 -16.72 17.24 -2.19
CA VAL A 265 -17.11 17.16 -3.61
C VAL A 265 -15.98 16.60 -4.46
N ALA A 266 -14.76 17.10 -4.28
CA ALA A 266 -13.58 16.61 -4.98
C ALA A 266 -13.27 15.14 -4.64
N THR A 267 -13.53 14.70 -3.41
CA THR A 267 -13.37 13.29 -3.01
C THR A 267 -14.34 12.39 -3.79
N ILE A 268 -15.62 12.80 -3.93
CA ILE A 268 -16.61 12.05 -4.72
C ILE A 268 -16.17 11.94 -6.18
N PHE A 269 -15.73 13.05 -6.77
CA PHE A 269 -15.20 13.06 -8.13
C PHE A 269 -13.97 12.14 -8.26
N LEU A 270 -13.01 12.24 -7.34
CA LEU A 270 -11.80 11.41 -7.33
C LEU A 270 -12.15 9.94 -7.19
N VAL A 271 -13.09 9.56 -6.33
CA VAL A 271 -13.56 8.17 -6.24
C VAL A 271 -14.07 7.66 -7.59
N GLY A 272 -14.94 8.42 -8.25
CA GLY A 272 -15.43 8.06 -9.59
C GLY A 272 -14.31 7.96 -10.63
N PHE A 273 -13.40 8.93 -10.66
CA PHE A 273 -12.23 8.95 -11.55
C PHE A 273 -11.32 7.73 -11.33
N ARG A 274 -11.01 7.42 -10.07
CA ARG A 274 -10.16 6.28 -9.68
C ARG A 274 -10.77 4.97 -10.13
N ILE A 275 -12.06 4.74 -9.84
CA ILE A 275 -12.80 3.54 -10.26
C ILE A 275 -12.82 3.44 -11.78
N GLY A 276 -13.13 4.54 -12.48
CA GLY A 276 -13.12 4.57 -13.95
C GLY A 276 -11.75 4.21 -14.53
N LEU A 277 -10.66 4.74 -13.96
CA LEU A 277 -9.30 4.42 -14.40
C LEU A 277 -8.93 2.96 -14.12
N ASN A 278 -9.38 2.40 -12.99
CA ASN A 278 -9.18 1.00 -12.66
C ASN A 278 -9.83 0.08 -13.70
N VAL A 279 -11.10 0.31 -14.02
CA VAL A 279 -11.85 -0.57 -14.92
C VAL A 279 -11.43 -0.41 -16.39
N THR A 280 -10.96 0.78 -16.80
CA THR A 280 -10.68 1.06 -18.22
C THR A 280 -9.20 1.01 -18.60
N SER A 281 -8.29 1.26 -17.65
CA SER A 281 -6.88 1.45 -17.98
C SER A 281 -5.95 1.18 -16.81
N SER A 282 -6.04 -0.05 -16.33
CA SER A 282 -5.18 -0.58 -15.28
C SER A 282 -4.79 -2.04 -15.59
N ASN A 283 -4.01 -2.68 -14.74
CA ASN A 283 -3.63 -4.08 -14.88
C ASN A 283 -3.54 -4.75 -13.51
N VAL A 284 -3.75 -6.05 -13.48
CA VAL A 284 -3.57 -6.83 -12.26
C VAL A 284 -2.21 -7.51 -12.29
N ILE A 285 -1.42 -7.29 -11.24
CA ILE A 285 -0.14 -7.97 -11.04
C ILE A 285 -0.35 -9.31 -10.31
N ASP A 286 0.72 -10.09 -10.20
CA ASP A 286 0.82 -11.36 -9.47
C ASP A 286 0.14 -11.33 -8.08
N VAL A 287 0.22 -10.22 -7.35
CA VAL A 287 -0.42 -9.99 -6.05
C VAL A 287 -1.96 -10.13 -6.11
N GLY A 288 -2.61 -9.58 -7.14
CA GLY A 288 -4.06 -9.68 -7.30
C GLY A 288 -4.48 -11.07 -7.75
N TYR A 289 -3.70 -11.69 -8.64
CA TYR A 289 -3.84 -13.10 -9.02
C TYR A 289 -3.74 -14.01 -7.80
N ALA A 290 -2.78 -13.76 -6.91
CA ALA A 290 -2.60 -14.55 -5.70
C ALA A 290 -3.85 -14.53 -4.81
N GLY A 291 -4.47 -13.35 -4.67
CA GLY A 291 -5.73 -13.19 -3.93
C GLY A 291 -6.86 -14.02 -4.53
N VAL A 292 -7.08 -13.92 -5.84
CA VAL A 292 -8.18 -14.64 -6.53
C VAL A 292 -7.94 -16.15 -6.59
N ILE A 293 -6.72 -16.59 -6.93
CA ILE A 293 -6.37 -18.02 -6.96
C ILE A 293 -6.52 -18.64 -5.56
N GLY A 294 -6.05 -17.96 -4.52
CA GLY A 294 -6.21 -18.43 -3.15
C GLY A 294 -7.68 -18.46 -2.70
N ALA A 295 -8.50 -17.50 -3.15
CA ALA A 295 -9.94 -17.53 -2.90
C ALA A 295 -10.62 -18.75 -3.54
N GLN A 296 -10.34 -19.03 -4.82
CA GLN A 296 -10.82 -20.23 -5.51
C GLN A 296 -10.42 -21.50 -4.73
N LYS A 297 -9.14 -21.62 -4.34
CA LYS A 297 -8.65 -22.75 -3.53
C LYS A 297 -9.39 -22.92 -2.21
N LEU A 298 -9.67 -21.81 -1.50
CA LEU A 298 -10.47 -21.85 -0.26
C LEU A 298 -11.89 -22.38 -0.50
N VAL A 299 -12.53 -21.97 -1.59
CA VAL A 299 -13.89 -22.42 -1.92
C VAL A 299 -13.91 -23.89 -2.31
N ASP A 300 -12.96 -24.32 -3.13
CA ASP A 300 -12.82 -25.71 -3.58
C ASP A 300 -12.35 -26.66 -2.47
N GLY A 301 -11.79 -26.11 -1.39
CA GLY A 301 -11.20 -26.87 -0.29
C GLY A 301 -9.87 -27.50 -0.66
N ASP A 302 -9.15 -26.88 -1.59
CA ASP A 302 -7.80 -27.24 -2.00
C ASP A 302 -6.76 -26.69 -1.01
N PRO A 303 -5.56 -27.31 -0.92
CA PRO A 303 -4.47 -26.78 -0.11
C PRO A 303 -4.08 -25.36 -0.54
N LEU A 304 -4.03 -24.44 0.42
CA LEU A 304 -3.61 -23.07 0.20
C LEU A 304 -2.12 -22.93 -0.10
N TYR A 305 -1.27 -23.79 0.46
CA TYR A 305 0.19 -23.66 0.32
C TYR A 305 0.81 -24.82 -0.46
N GLY A 306 1.80 -24.52 -1.30
CA GLY A 306 2.60 -25.48 -2.05
C GLY A 306 2.00 -25.98 -3.36
N THR A 307 0.81 -25.48 -3.75
CA THR A 307 0.07 -25.98 -4.93
C THR A 307 -0.39 -24.87 -5.89
N PHE A 308 0.25 -23.70 -5.83
CA PHE A 308 -0.04 -22.61 -6.76
C PHE A 308 0.45 -22.93 -8.19
N PRO A 309 -0.22 -22.39 -9.23
CA PRO A 309 0.21 -22.55 -10.63
C PRO A 309 1.64 -22.07 -10.90
N LYS A 310 2.33 -22.67 -11.88
CA LYS A 310 3.74 -22.33 -12.20
C LYS A 310 3.95 -20.86 -12.59
N ASP A 311 2.95 -20.25 -13.23
CA ASP A 311 2.93 -18.84 -13.63
C ASP A 311 2.60 -17.88 -12.47
N ASN A 312 2.32 -18.41 -11.27
CA ASN A 312 2.26 -17.64 -10.02
C ASN A 312 2.71 -18.50 -8.82
N GLU A 313 3.89 -19.13 -8.93
CA GLU A 313 4.36 -20.17 -7.99
C GLU A 313 4.47 -19.67 -6.53
N HIS A 314 4.70 -18.36 -6.36
CA HIS A 314 4.83 -17.71 -5.06
C HIS A 314 3.58 -16.92 -4.65
N GLY A 315 2.43 -17.20 -5.27
CA GLY A 315 1.15 -16.63 -4.88
C GLY A 315 0.68 -17.08 -3.48
N ASP A 316 1.30 -18.09 -2.90
CA ASP A 316 1.04 -18.61 -1.56
C ASP A 316 1.88 -17.95 -0.44
N THR A 317 2.45 -16.77 -0.68
CA THR A 317 3.31 -16.05 0.29
C THR A 317 2.54 -15.21 1.32
N TYR A 318 1.20 -15.17 1.23
CA TYR A 318 0.33 -14.39 2.10
C TYR A 318 -0.29 -15.25 3.22
N GLY A 319 -0.78 -14.58 4.27
CA GLY A 319 -1.60 -15.24 5.26
C GLY A 319 -3.03 -15.49 4.76
N PRO A 320 -3.79 -16.41 5.40
CA PRO A 320 -5.08 -16.88 4.90
C PRO A 320 -6.16 -15.81 4.79
N VAL A 321 -6.01 -14.68 5.50
CA VAL A 321 -6.99 -13.58 5.49
C VAL A 321 -7.02 -12.89 4.13
N VAL A 322 -5.89 -12.80 3.42
CA VAL A 322 -5.87 -12.26 2.04
C VAL A 322 -6.80 -13.07 1.16
N TYR A 323 -6.63 -14.39 1.13
CA TYR A 323 -7.44 -15.26 0.28
C TYR A 323 -8.92 -15.21 0.67
N ALA A 324 -9.22 -15.23 1.98
CA ALA A 324 -10.60 -15.14 2.47
C ALA A 324 -11.28 -13.81 2.09
N ALA A 325 -10.53 -12.70 2.07
CA ALA A 325 -11.05 -11.39 1.67
C ALA A 325 -11.42 -11.31 0.18
N TYR A 326 -10.83 -12.17 -0.66
CA TYR A 326 -11.10 -12.22 -2.10
C TYR A 326 -12.30 -13.10 -2.46
N VAL A 327 -12.74 -14.01 -1.57
CA VAL A 327 -13.84 -14.95 -1.81
C VAL A 327 -15.11 -14.28 -2.34
N PRO A 328 -15.64 -13.18 -1.77
CA PRO A 328 -16.87 -12.57 -2.29
C PRO A 328 -16.74 -12.10 -3.74
N PHE A 329 -15.56 -11.65 -4.15
CA PHE A 329 -15.32 -11.10 -5.49
C PHE A 329 -15.09 -12.21 -6.51
N GLU A 330 -14.32 -13.23 -6.13
CA GLU A 330 -14.10 -14.42 -6.95
C GLU A 330 -15.44 -15.13 -7.21
N GLN A 331 -16.30 -15.30 -6.18
CA GLN A 331 -17.60 -15.96 -6.35
C GLN A 331 -18.59 -15.21 -7.25
N VAL A 332 -18.49 -13.88 -7.33
CA VAL A 332 -19.34 -13.06 -8.22
C VAL A 332 -18.73 -12.92 -9.62
N LEU A 333 -17.40 -12.92 -9.71
CA LEU A 333 -16.63 -12.75 -10.95
C LEU A 333 -15.55 -13.85 -11.06
N PRO A 334 -15.95 -15.10 -11.38
CA PRO A 334 -15.06 -16.26 -11.29
C PRO A 334 -13.81 -16.13 -12.14
N TRP A 335 -12.71 -16.70 -11.63
CA TRP A 335 -11.46 -16.74 -12.37
C TRP A 335 -11.55 -17.70 -13.56
N SER A 336 -11.03 -17.30 -14.71
CA SER A 336 -11.10 -18.11 -15.92
C SER A 336 -10.04 -19.22 -16.01
N GLY A 337 -9.15 -19.33 -15.01
CA GLY A 337 -8.05 -20.31 -14.95
C GLY A 337 -6.81 -19.93 -15.75
N ARG A 338 -6.75 -18.69 -16.26
CA ARG A 338 -5.64 -18.16 -17.09
C ARG A 338 -5.32 -16.73 -16.68
N TRP A 339 -4.15 -16.24 -17.11
CA TRP A 339 -3.82 -14.82 -17.02
C TRP A 339 -4.68 -14.02 -18.01
N ASP A 340 -5.63 -13.25 -17.49
CA ASP A 340 -6.60 -12.40 -18.18
C ASP A 340 -6.73 -11.00 -17.51
N ASP A 341 -7.84 -10.30 -17.71
CA ASP A 341 -8.10 -8.99 -17.08
C ASP A 341 -8.49 -9.11 -15.59
N LEU A 342 -8.79 -10.32 -15.09
CA LEU A 342 -9.11 -10.65 -13.70
C LEU A 342 -10.10 -9.69 -12.99
N PRO A 343 -11.39 -9.65 -13.41
CA PRO A 343 -12.39 -8.72 -12.87
C PRO A 343 -12.59 -8.80 -11.35
N ALA A 344 -12.45 -9.99 -10.75
CA ALA A 344 -12.51 -10.17 -9.30
C ALA A 344 -11.44 -9.34 -8.55
N ALA A 345 -10.22 -9.25 -9.08
CA ALA A 345 -9.16 -8.47 -8.44
C ALA A 345 -9.38 -6.96 -8.59
N HIS A 346 -9.94 -6.51 -9.71
CA HIS A 346 -10.41 -5.12 -9.86
C HIS A 346 -11.46 -4.79 -8.80
N ALA A 347 -12.50 -5.62 -8.69
CA ALA A 347 -13.57 -5.41 -7.70
C ALA A 347 -13.03 -5.41 -6.26
N ALA A 348 -12.16 -6.36 -5.93
CA ALA A 348 -11.54 -6.46 -4.60
C ALA A 348 -10.68 -5.23 -4.28
N SER A 349 -9.78 -4.83 -5.18
CA SER A 349 -8.89 -3.68 -4.97
C SER A 349 -9.65 -2.36 -4.81
N ILE A 350 -10.73 -2.15 -5.57
CA ILE A 350 -11.64 -1.02 -5.41
C ILE A 350 -12.32 -1.06 -4.03
N ALA A 351 -12.86 -2.21 -3.63
CA ALA A 351 -13.53 -2.34 -2.34
C ALA A 351 -12.59 -2.06 -1.17
N PHE A 352 -11.35 -2.55 -1.23
CA PHE A 352 -10.34 -2.29 -0.19
C PHE A 352 -9.89 -0.82 -0.16
N ASP A 353 -9.76 -0.17 -1.32
CA ASP A 353 -9.47 1.27 -1.41
C ASP A 353 -10.58 2.11 -0.75
N LEU A 354 -11.84 1.80 -1.05
CA LEU A 354 -13.00 2.47 -0.46
C LEU A 354 -13.11 2.21 1.04
N ALA A 355 -12.82 0.99 1.51
CA ALA A 355 -12.79 0.67 2.93
C ALA A 355 -11.74 1.50 3.68
N ALA A 356 -10.53 1.62 3.13
CA ALA A 356 -9.48 2.47 3.71
C ALA A 356 -9.90 3.95 3.76
N LEU A 357 -10.52 4.48 2.70
CA LEU A 357 -11.04 5.85 2.62
C LEU A 357 -12.09 6.11 3.71
N VAL A 358 -13.08 5.22 3.86
CA VAL A 358 -14.14 5.35 4.86
C VAL A 358 -13.57 5.27 6.28
N LEU A 359 -12.66 4.33 6.54
CA LEU A 359 -12.03 4.19 7.86
C LEU A 359 -11.20 5.42 8.23
N LEU A 360 -10.51 6.04 7.27
CA LEU A 360 -9.82 7.31 7.47
C LEU A 360 -10.77 8.46 7.79
N PHE A 361 -11.89 8.55 7.08
CA PHE A 361 -12.94 9.52 7.39
C PHE A 361 -13.44 9.37 8.82
N LEU A 362 -13.75 8.14 9.25
CA LEU A 362 -14.23 7.84 10.59
C LEU A 362 -13.17 8.13 11.66
N LEU A 363 -11.90 7.81 11.40
CA LEU A 363 -10.79 8.15 12.29
C LEU A 363 -10.62 9.66 12.45
N GLY A 364 -10.59 10.40 11.33
CA GLY A 364 -10.49 11.86 11.37
C GLY A 364 -11.67 12.48 12.12
N ARG A 365 -12.88 11.99 11.85
CA ARG A 365 -14.10 12.41 12.57
C ARG A 365 -14.00 12.16 14.07
N ARG A 366 -13.47 11.00 14.49
CA ARG A 366 -13.27 10.69 15.91
C ARG A 366 -12.20 11.58 16.56
N VAL A 367 -11.16 11.95 15.81
CA VAL A 367 -10.03 12.72 16.34
C VAL A 367 -10.34 14.21 16.45
N ARG A 368 -10.92 14.84 15.42
CA ARG A 368 -11.21 16.30 15.39
C ARG A 368 -12.50 16.69 14.69
N GLY A 369 -13.39 15.75 14.40
CA GLY A 369 -14.67 16.04 13.74
C GLY A 369 -14.61 15.98 12.20
N PRO A 370 -15.72 16.30 11.53
CA PRO A 370 -15.92 15.98 10.12
C PRO A 370 -14.90 16.64 9.18
N GLY A 371 -14.40 17.84 9.51
CA GLY A 371 -13.37 18.52 8.71
C GLY A 371 -12.09 17.69 8.55
N LEU A 372 -11.59 17.09 9.64
CA LEU A 372 -10.44 16.19 9.57
C LEU A 372 -10.78 14.87 8.87
N GLY A 373 -12.00 14.34 9.08
CA GLY A 373 -12.46 13.17 8.35
C GLY A 373 -12.41 13.38 6.84
N ILE A 374 -12.98 14.49 6.35
CA ILE A 374 -12.97 14.85 4.93
C ILE A 374 -11.55 15.06 4.43
N ALA A 375 -10.72 15.79 5.18
CA ALA A 375 -9.32 16.05 4.81
C ALA A 375 -8.50 14.76 4.64
N LEU A 376 -8.67 13.77 5.52
CA LEU A 376 -7.97 12.49 5.42
C LEU A 376 -8.50 11.61 4.28
N ALA A 377 -9.82 11.57 4.09
CA ALA A 377 -10.44 10.85 2.96
C ALA A 377 -10.01 11.43 1.62
N TYR A 378 -10.02 12.77 1.50
CA TYR A 378 -9.50 13.49 0.35
C TYR A 378 -8.01 13.19 0.14
N GLY A 379 -7.20 13.27 1.20
CA GLY A 379 -5.77 12.97 1.14
C GLY A 379 -5.51 11.55 0.62
N TRP A 380 -6.28 10.55 1.06
CA TRP A 380 -6.22 9.19 0.52
C TRP A 380 -6.59 9.13 -0.96
N ALA A 381 -7.71 9.75 -1.36
CA ALA A 381 -8.20 9.72 -2.73
C ALA A 381 -7.30 10.49 -3.71
N ALA A 382 -6.64 11.55 -3.27
CA ALA A 382 -5.76 12.37 -4.09
C ALA A 382 -4.33 11.83 -4.17
N TYR A 383 -3.89 11.00 -3.21
CA TYR A 383 -2.51 10.52 -3.17
C TYR A 383 -2.20 9.57 -4.36
N PRO A 384 -1.21 9.87 -5.22
CA PRO A 384 -0.94 9.06 -6.42
C PRO A 384 -0.70 7.58 -6.13
N PHE A 385 -0.03 7.26 -5.02
CA PHE A 385 0.33 5.88 -4.68
C PHE A 385 -0.83 5.01 -4.24
N THR A 386 -1.93 5.58 -3.71
CA THR A 386 -3.14 4.78 -3.42
C THR A 386 -3.82 4.38 -4.73
N LEU A 387 -3.85 5.28 -5.73
CA LEU A 387 -4.34 4.95 -7.06
C LEU A 387 -3.41 3.96 -7.76
N TYR A 388 -2.09 4.13 -7.63
CA TYR A 388 -1.10 3.20 -8.16
C TYR A 388 -1.31 1.78 -7.63
N ALA A 389 -1.55 1.64 -6.32
CA ALA A 389 -1.82 0.34 -5.70
C ALA A 389 -3.14 -0.27 -6.18
N MET A 390 -4.22 0.52 -6.21
CA MET A 390 -5.51 0.07 -6.69
C MET A 390 -5.44 -0.36 -8.17
N ASN A 391 -4.81 0.43 -9.04
CA ASN A 391 -4.67 0.14 -10.47
C ASN A 391 -3.64 -0.93 -10.80
N SER A 392 -2.87 -1.41 -9.82
CA SER A 392 -2.04 -2.60 -9.96
C SER A 392 -2.80 -3.87 -9.55
N GLY A 393 -4.07 -3.76 -9.14
CA GLY A 393 -4.85 -4.88 -8.59
C GLY A 393 -4.27 -5.42 -7.29
N SER A 394 -3.51 -4.61 -6.54
CA SER A 394 -2.86 -5.08 -5.32
C SER A 394 -3.84 -5.21 -4.16
N ASN A 395 -3.58 -6.17 -3.27
CA ASN A 395 -4.24 -6.33 -1.98
C ASN A 395 -3.69 -5.42 -0.86
N ASP A 396 -2.72 -4.53 -1.14
CA ASP A 396 -2.11 -3.67 -0.11
C ASP A 396 -3.09 -2.75 0.61
N SER A 397 -4.15 -2.30 -0.06
CA SER A 397 -5.21 -1.50 0.56
C SER A 397 -6.02 -2.28 1.60
N LEU A 398 -6.08 -3.62 1.53
CA LEU A 398 -6.71 -4.48 2.56
C LEU A 398 -5.92 -4.39 3.87
N VAL A 399 -4.59 -4.47 3.78
CA VAL A 399 -3.69 -4.35 4.94
C VAL A 399 -3.87 -3.00 5.60
N THR A 400 -3.94 -1.93 4.79
CA THR A 400 -4.23 -0.59 5.28
C THR A 400 -5.61 -0.50 5.95
N ALA A 401 -6.66 -1.06 5.36
CA ALA A 401 -7.99 -1.06 5.95
C ALA A 401 -8.01 -1.76 7.31
N LEU A 402 -7.41 -2.96 7.44
CA LEU A 402 -7.33 -3.69 8.71
C LEU A 402 -6.51 -2.95 9.76
N LEU A 403 -5.42 -2.30 9.34
CA LEU A 403 -4.60 -1.44 10.20
C LEU A 403 -5.40 -0.25 10.74
N LEU A 404 -6.13 0.46 9.86
CA LEU A 404 -6.99 1.58 10.25
C LEU A 404 -8.16 1.13 11.14
N ALA A 405 -8.72 -0.05 10.88
CA ALA A 405 -9.73 -0.65 11.75
C ALA A 405 -9.19 -0.92 13.16
N ALA A 406 -7.95 -1.41 13.29
CA ALA A 406 -7.30 -1.58 14.59
C ALA A 406 -7.09 -0.25 15.32
N LEU A 407 -6.73 0.83 14.61
CA LEU A 407 -6.64 2.18 15.18
C LEU A 407 -8.03 2.71 15.61
N LEU A 408 -9.06 2.48 14.80
CA LEU A 408 -10.42 2.97 15.05
C LEU A 408 -11.13 2.20 16.15
N ALA A 409 -10.73 0.95 16.41
CA ALA A 409 -11.36 0.07 17.38
C ALA A 409 -11.53 0.75 18.76
N ALA A 410 -12.77 0.79 19.25
CA ALA A 410 -13.14 1.45 20.50
C ALA A 410 -12.63 0.72 21.76
N GLY A 411 -12.31 -0.57 21.66
CA GLY A 411 -11.87 -1.38 22.80
C GLY A 411 -10.81 -2.43 22.44
N PRO A 412 -10.13 -2.99 23.46
CA PRO A 412 -8.98 -3.87 23.28
C PRO A 412 -9.29 -5.16 22.51
N ALA A 413 -10.47 -5.77 22.73
CA ALA A 413 -10.84 -7.00 22.02
C ALA A 413 -10.99 -6.79 20.51
N ARG A 414 -11.74 -5.77 20.07
CA ARG A 414 -11.89 -5.44 18.65
C ARG A 414 -10.55 -5.09 18.00
N ARG A 415 -9.68 -4.40 18.75
CA ARG A 415 -8.32 -4.11 18.31
C ARG A 415 -7.47 -5.37 18.15
N GLY A 416 -7.60 -6.34 19.07
CA GLY A 416 -6.96 -7.65 18.99
C GLY A 416 -7.41 -8.44 17.76
N ALA A 417 -8.72 -8.49 17.51
CA ALA A 417 -9.28 -9.11 16.31
C ALA A 417 -8.74 -8.49 15.01
N ALA A 418 -8.79 -7.15 14.89
CA ALA A 418 -8.28 -6.45 13.71
C ALA A 418 -6.76 -6.64 13.52
N ALA A 419 -5.99 -6.64 14.61
CA ALA A 419 -4.55 -6.91 14.57
C ALA A 419 -4.22 -8.33 14.11
N ALA A 420 -5.00 -9.33 14.54
CA ALA A 420 -4.87 -10.72 14.08
C ALA A 420 -5.17 -10.83 12.58
N LEU A 421 -6.27 -10.23 12.13
CA LEU A 421 -6.66 -10.25 10.72
C LEU A 421 -5.63 -9.53 9.83
N GLY A 422 -5.12 -8.37 10.25
CA GLY A 422 -4.06 -7.67 9.53
C GLY A 422 -2.77 -8.50 9.46
N GLY A 423 -2.34 -9.05 10.60
CA GLY A 423 -1.14 -9.87 10.70
C GLY A 423 -1.20 -11.17 9.88
N LEU A 424 -2.39 -11.77 9.78
CA LEU A 424 -2.65 -12.93 8.92
C LEU A 424 -3.12 -12.55 7.51
N SER A 425 -3.05 -11.27 7.15
CA SER A 425 -3.08 -10.82 5.75
C SER A 425 -1.65 -10.70 5.22
N LYS A 426 -0.85 -9.86 5.89
CA LYS A 426 0.60 -9.74 5.67
C LYS A 426 1.33 -9.64 7.00
N PHE A 427 2.22 -10.59 7.26
CA PHE A 427 2.86 -10.80 8.58
C PHE A 427 3.61 -9.58 9.13
N ALA A 428 4.06 -8.67 8.28
CA ALA A 428 4.73 -7.43 8.69
C ALA A 428 3.91 -6.60 9.71
N THR A 429 2.58 -6.59 9.64
CA THR A 429 1.77 -5.83 10.60
C THR A 429 1.74 -6.46 11.99
N LEU A 430 2.21 -7.71 12.18
CA LEU A 430 2.34 -8.32 13.51
C LEU A 430 3.31 -7.55 14.42
N ALA A 431 4.27 -6.81 13.86
CA ALA A 431 5.14 -5.95 14.65
C ALA A 431 4.38 -4.82 15.38
N LEU A 432 3.14 -4.54 15.00
CA LEU A 432 2.28 -3.57 15.69
C LEU A 432 1.52 -4.16 16.88
N VAL A 433 1.54 -5.48 17.05
CA VAL A 433 0.83 -6.16 18.15
C VAL A 433 1.24 -5.62 19.53
N PRO A 434 2.54 -5.48 19.87
CA PRO A 434 2.95 -4.89 21.14
C PRO A 434 2.40 -3.47 21.34
N LEU A 435 2.42 -2.65 20.29
CA LEU A 435 1.91 -1.28 20.32
C LEU A 435 0.40 -1.23 20.63
N PHE A 436 -0.37 -2.09 19.98
CA PHE A 436 -1.82 -2.12 20.15
C PHE A 436 -2.26 -2.76 21.47
N ALA A 437 -1.57 -3.82 21.90
CA ALA A 437 -1.83 -4.46 23.20
C ALA A 437 -1.52 -3.51 24.36
N LEU A 438 -0.40 -2.78 24.28
CA LEU A 438 0.07 -1.85 25.33
C LEU A 438 -0.49 -0.42 25.15
N HIS A 439 -1.55 -0.24 24.38
CA HIS A 439 -2.15 1.08 24.17
C HIS A 439 -2.69 1.69 25.47
N GLU A 440 -3.27 0.88 26.36
CA GLU A 440 -3.78 1.36 27.66
C GLU A 440 -2.82 1.09 28.83
N ARG A 441 -1.74 0.32 28.62
CA ARG A 441 -0.74 -0.06 29.64
C ARG A 441 -1.36 -0.63 30.93
N ARG A 442 -2.44 -1.41 30.80
CA ARG A 442 -3.13 -2.09 31.90
C ARG A 442 -3.31 -3.56 31.56
N LEU A 443 -3.21 -4.43 32.57
CA LEU A 443 -3.28 -5.89 32.37
C LEU A 443 -4.62 -6.35 31.76
N ARG A 444 -5.76 -5.84 32.27
CA ARG A 444 -7.10 -6.24 31.80
C ARG A 444 -7.30 -5.99 30.28
N PRO A 445 -7.01 -4.79 29.73
CA PRO A 445 -7.01 -4.57 28.28
C PRO A 445 -6.06 -5.49 27.50
N VAL A 446 -4.84 -5.73 27.99
CA VAL A 446 -3.87 -6.62 27.33
C VAL A 446 -4.43 -8.04 27.22
N VAL A 447 -5.02 -8.57 28.28
CA VAL A 447 -5.64 -9.91 28.27
C VAL A 447 -6.82 -9.96 27.29
N ARG A 448 -7.71 -8.96 27.31
CA ARG A 448 -8.85 -8.89 26.36
C ARG A 448 -8.39 -8.79 24.90
N PHE A 449 -7.33 -8.03 24.66
CA PHE A 449 -6.68 -7.95 23.35
C PHE A 449 -6.15 -9.33 22.94
N GLY A 450 -5.38 -9.98 23.82
CA GLY A 450 -4.74 -11.28 23.55
C GLY A 450 -5.74 -12.40 23.28
N LEU A 451 -6.82 -12.47 24.05
CA LEU A 451 -7.88 -13.46 23.85
C LEU A 451 -8.58 -13.28 22.49
N ALA A 452 -8.94 -12.04 22.14
CA ALA A 452 -9.57 -11.76 20.85
C ALA A 452 -8.60 -11.97 19.67
N PHE A 453 -7.34 -11.58 19.83
CA PHE A 453 -6.29 -11.83 18.85
C PHE A 453 -6.13 -13.33 18.60
N GLY A 454 -5.98 -14.14 19.66
CA GLY A 454 -5.86 -15.58 19.56
C GLY A 454 -7.08 -16.24 18.92
N ALA A 455 -8.29 -15.84 19.31
CA ALA A 455 -9.53 -16.37 18.75
C ALA A 455 -9.66 -16.09 17.24
N PHE A 456 -9.39 -14.86 16.81
CA PHE A 456 -9.46 -14.50 15.38
C PHE A 456 -8.29 -15.07 14.57
N ALA A 457 -7.11 -15.23 15.17
CA ALA A 457 -6.00 -15.93 14.53
C ALA A 457 -6.34 -17.40 14.29
N LEU A 458 -6.91 -18.09 15.28
CA LEU A 458 -7.38 -19.47 15.12
C LEU A 458 -8.51 -19.57 14.09
N LEU A 459 -9.43 -18.61 14.07
CA LEU A 459 -10.50 -18.58 13.07
C LEU A 459 -9.93 -18.43 11.66
N ALA A 460 -9.04 -17.48 11.44
CA ALA A 460 -8.38 -17.25 10.14
C ALA A 460 -7.54 -18.45 9.69
N MET A 461 -6.90 -19.15 10.63
CA MET A 461 -6.11 -20.35 10.38
C MET A 461 -6.95 -21.63 10.24
N ALA A 462 -8.25 -21.58 10.53
CA ALA A 462 -9.10 -22.77 10.55
C ALA A 462 -9.13 -23.54 9.21
N PRO A 463 -9.15 -22.92 8.02
CA PRO A 463 -9.09 -23.68 6.76
C PRO A 463 -7.84 -24.57 6.66
N ILE A 464 -6.69 -24.06 7.12
CA ILE A 464 -5.39 -24.75 7.11
C ILE A 464 -5.39 -25.86 8.17
N LEU A 465 -5.79 -25.53 9.41
CA LEU A 465 -5.77 -26.45 10.55
C LEU A 465 -6.77 -27.60 10.39
N LEU A 466 -7.99 -27.32 9.92
CA LEU A 466 -9.03 -28.32 9.71
C LEU A 466 -8.89 -29.06 8.37
N GLY A 467 -8.21 -28.46 7.40
CA GLY A 467 -7.85 -29.07 6.13
C GLY A 467 -6.70 -30.09 6.25
N GLY A 468 -5.98 -30.07 7.38
CA GLY A 468 -4.82 -30.95 7.60
C GLY A 468 -3.59 -30.52 6.82
N GLU A 469 -3.51 -29.25 6.42
CA GLU A 469 -2.35 -28.70 5.73
C GLU A 469 -1.14 -28.60 6.67
N SER A 470 0.06 -28.80 6.12
CA SER A 470 1.31 -28.70 6.88
C SER A 470 1.61 -27.25 7.25
N LEU A 471 1.61 -26.95 8.55
CA LEU A 471 2.06 -25.64 9.05
C LEU A 471 3.51 -25.33 8.67
N ARG A 472 4.35 -26.36 8.52
CA ARG A 472 5.72 -26.19 8.03
C ARG A 472 5.72 -25.68 6.59
N THR A 473 4.90 -26.26 5.73
CA THR A 473 4.78 -25.82 4.33
C THR A 473 4.30 -24.37 4.25
N MET A 474 3.33 -23.97 5.07
CA MET A 474 2.93 -22.57 5.19
C MET A 474 4.10 -21.68 5.62
N VAL A 475 4.83 -22.04 6.67
CA VAL A 475 5.97 -21.25 7.17
C VAL A 475 7.07 -21.13 6.11
N ASP A 476 7.43 -22.23 5.45
CA ASP A 476 8.46 -22.28 4.41
C ASP A 476 8.04 -21.42 3.20
N ARG A 477 6.77 -21.51 2.74
CA ARG A 477 6.24 -20.73 1.62
C ARG A 477 6.03 -19.25 1.94
N THR A 478 5.85 -18.89 3.21
CA THR A 478 5.61 -17.50 3.62
C THR A 478 6.88 -16.84 4.18
N LEU A 479 7.22 -17.11 5.43
CA LEU A 479 8.35 -16.49 6.14
C LEU A 479 9.70 -17.00 5.62
N GLY A 480 9.80 -18.29 5.31
CA GLY A 480 11.00 -18.89 4.73
C GLY A 480 11.36 -18.26 3.40
N PHE A 481 10.41 -18.22 2.47
CA PHE A 481 10.58 -17.54 1.19
C PHE A 481 11.01 -16.08 1.35
N GLN A 482 10.41 -15.31 2.27
CA GLN A 482 10.81 -13.91 2.46
C GLN A 482 12.21 -13.76 3.09
N ALA A 483 12.67 -14.72 3.88
CA ALA A 483 14.01 -14.71 4.46
C ALA A 483 15.08 -15.04 3.43
N ASP A 484 14.80 -15.98 2.52
CA ASP A 484 15.76 -16.48 1.53
C ASP A 484 15.68 -15.76 0.18
N ARG A 485 14.64 -14.97 -0.06
CA ARG A 485 14.44 -14.26 -1.33
C ARG A 485 15.50 -13.19 -1.54
N GLU A 486 16.20 -13.30 -2.66
CA GLU A 486 17.02 -12.25 -3.23
C GLU A 486 16.16 -11.22 -3.97
N SER A 487 16.61 -9.96 -4.04
CA SER A 487 15.92 -8.92 -4.79
C SER A 487 16.78 -7.66 -4.92
N PRO A 488 16.87 -7.04 -6.11
CA PRO A 488 17.59 -5.80 -6.32
C PRO A 488 16.79 -4.57 -5.84
N PHE A 489 15.53 -4.75 -5.43
CA PHE A 489 14.64 -3.65 -5.00
C PHE A 489 14.87 -3.20 -3.56
N SER A 490 16.11 -3.27 -3.09
CA SER A 490 16.60 -2.69 -1.84
C SER A 490 18.09 -2.40 -1.97
N ILE A 491 18.63 -1.42 -1.22
CA ILE A 491 20.10 -1.21 -1.19
C ILE A 491 20.82 -2.42 -0.59
N TRP A 492 20.11 -3.22 0.20
CA TRP A 492 20.66 -4.42 0.83
C TRP A 492 20.96 -5.50 -0.20
N GLY A 493 20.00 -5.79 -1.10
CA GLY A 493 20.19 -6.76 -2.17
C GLY A 493 21.04 -6.21 -3.30
N MET A 494 20.83 -4.96 -3.71
CA MET A 494 21.57 -4.34 -4.81
C MET A 494 23.08 -4.20 -4.55
N TYR A 495 23.48 -3.92 -3.31
CA TYR A 495 24.88 -3.75 -2.93
C TYR A 495 25.40 -4.89 -2.03
N GLU A 496 24.65 -5.99 -1.91
CA GLU A 496 25.02 -7.18 -1.14
C GLU A 496 25.37 -6.89 0.35
N LEU A 497 24.62 -5.97 0.99
CA LEU A 497 24.87 -5.46 2.35
C LEU A 497 24.16 -6.28 3.45
N GLY A 498 24.12 -7.60 3.33
CA GLY A 498 23.32 -8.47 4.22
C GLY A 498 23.70 -8.38 5.71
N GLY A 499 24.97 -8.07 6.03
CA GLY A 499 25.40 -7.82 7.42
C GLY A 499 24.73 -6.58 8.05
N LEU A 500 24.74 -5.46 7.33
CA LEU A 500 24.13 -4.20 7.79
C LEU A 500 22.61 -4.29 7.80
N GLN A 501 22.02 -5.01 6.84
CA GLN A 501 20.58 -5.27 6.81
C GLN A 501 20.13 -6.00 8.08
N ARG A 502 20.83 -7.06 8.48
CA ARG A 502 20.51 -7.80 9.72
C ARG A 502 20.61 -6.90 10.95
N ALA A 503 21.63 -6.05 11.03
CA ALA A 503 21.75 -5.07 12.11
C ALA A 503 20.53 -4.12 12.15
N TRP A 504 20.09 -3.62 11.00
CA TRP A 504 18.89 -2.78 10.91
C TRP A 504 17.60 -3.54 11.28
N GLN A 505 17.45 -4.79 10.85
CA GLN A 505 16.31 -5.63 11.22
C GLN A 505 16.22 -5.81 12.74
N LEU A 506 17.36 -5.99 13.43
CA LEU A 506 17.40 -6.01 14.89
C LEU A 506 16.95 -4.68 15.51
N VAL A 507 17.36 -3.55 14.92
CA VAL A 507 16.88 -2.21 15.34
C VAL A 507 15.36 -2.10 15.14
N ALA A 508 14.81 -2.57 14.03
CA ALA A 508 13.38 -2.54 13.76
C ALA A 508 12.58 -3.41 14.75
N VAL A 509 13.08 -4.61 15.09
CA VAL A 509 12.49 -5.47 16.13
C VAL A 509 12.55 -4.79 17.50
N GLY A 510 13.73 -4.25 17.87
CA GLY A 510 13.90 -3.49 19.10
C GLY A 510 12.93 -2.30 19.18
N LEU A 511 12.76 -1.57 18.08
CA LEU A 511 11.80 -0.46 18.00
C LEU A 511 10.36 -0.95 18.22
N ALA A 512 9.95 -2.04 17.56
CA ALA A 512 8.61 -2.61 17.70
C ALA A 512 8.27 -3.02 19.15
N LEU A 513 9.25 -3.54 19.88
CA LEU A 513 9.09 -3.99 21.27
C LEU A 513 9.19 -2.85 22.29
N LEU A 514 10.09 -1.89 22.09
CA LEU A 514 10.40 -0.84 23.07
C LEU A 514 9.56 0.43 22.92
N LEU A 515 9.20 0.82 21.68
CA LEU A 515 8.42 2.03 21.41
C LEU A 515 7.07 2.09 22.18
N PRO A 516 6.32 0.99 22.34
CA PRO A 516 5.08 1.00 23.13
C PRO A 516 5.29 1.41 24.61
N LEU A 517 6.48 1.14 25.15
CA LEU A 517 6.85 1.43 26.54
C LEU A 517 7.30 2.88 26.71
N VAL A 518 8.05 3.42 25.74
CA VAL A 518 8.65 4.77 25.84
C VAL A 518 7.80 5.88 25.22
N ARG A 519 6.75 5.56 24.45
CA ARG A 519 5.87 6.59 23.86
C ARG A 519 5.32 7.51 24.94
N ARG A 520 5.30 8.82 24.64
CA ARG A 520 4.82 9.86 25.56
C ARG A 520 3.42 10.35 25.21
N ARG A 521 2.93 10.02 24.00
CA ARG A 521 1.60 10.41 23.53
C ARG A 521 0.59 9.26 23.67
N GLY A 522 -0.46 9.53 24.43
CA GLY A 522 -1.51 8.56 24.80
C GLY A 522 -2.65 8.40 23.79
N ASP A 523 -2.81 9.35 22.87
CA ASP A 523 -3.98 9.47 21.99
C ASP A 523 -3.81 8.74 20.64
N THR A 524 -4.85 8.81 19.79
CA THR A 524 -4.86 8.20 18.46
C THR A 524 -3.77 8.76 17.54
N VAL A 525 -3.42 10.05 17.66
CA VAL A 525 -2.34 10.69 16.89
C VAL A 525 -0.99 10.07 17.26
N GLY A 526 -0.73 9.89 18.56
CA GLY A 526 0.45 9.20 19.05
C GLY A 526 0.51 7.75 18.61
N LEU A 527 -0.64 7.05 18.66
CA LEU A 527 -0.74 5.67 18.21
C LEU A 527 -0.44 5.55 16.71
N ALA A 528 -0.99 6.44 15.87
CA ALA A 528 -0.73 6.46 14.43
C ALA A 528 0.73 6.75 14.11
N ALA A 529 1.35 7.73 14.80
CA ALA A 529 2.75 8.06 14.62
C ALA A 529 3.67 6.89 15.02
N CYS A 530 3.44 6.26 16.17
CA CYS A 530 4.22 5.09 16.58
C CYS A 530 4.02 3.90 15.64
N ALA A 531 2.80 3.67 15.15
CA ALA A 531 2.53 2.61 14.18
C ALA A 531 3.26 2.86 12.85
N ALA A 532 3.22 4.10 12.35
CA ALA A 532 3.95 4.49 11.15
C ALA A 532 5.45 4.27 11.31
N ALA A 533 6.03 4.67 12.46
CA ALA A 533 7.45 4.48 12.74
C ALA A 533 7.85 2.99 12.73
N ILE A 534 7.06 2.10 13.33
CA ILE A 534 7.35 0.65 13.34
C ILE A 534 7.28 0.09 11.92
N VAL A 535 6.24 0.42 11.15
CA VAL A 535 6.10 -0.06 9.77
C VAL A 535 7.21 0.47 8.87
N LEU A 536 7.59 1.75 9.01
CA LEU A 536 8.71 2.34 8.27
C LEU A 536 10.04 1.68 8.62
N ALA A 537 10.29 1.39 9.90
CA ALA A 537 11.51 0.69 10.32
C ALA A 537 11.58 -0.73 9.74
N LEU A 538 10.46 -1.46 9.70
CA LEU A 538 10.39 -2.75 9.02
C LEU A 538 10.66 -2.63 7.52
N GLN A 539 9.97 -1.70 6.83
CA GLN A 539 10.15 -1.48 5.40
C GLN A 539 11.59 -1.10 5.03
N LEU A 540 12.30 -0.36 5.89
CA LEU A 540 13.72 -0.07 5.68
C LEU A 540 14.61 -1.32 5.75
N GLY A 541 14.14 -2.42 6.36
CA GLY A 541 14.90 -3.66 6.54
C GLY A 541 14.55 -4.81 5.60
N VAL A 542 13.59 -4.66 4.69
CA VAL A 542 13.20 -5.75 3.78
C VAL A 542 14.13 -5.85 2.56
N THR A 543 14.36 -7.07 2.08
CA THR A 543 15.17 -7.33 0.87
C THR A 543 14.43 -6.94 -0.41
N HIS A 544 13.10 -7.08 -0.40
CA HIS A 544 12.24 -6.70 -1.50
C HIS A 544 11.27 -5.60 -1.08
N TRP A 545 11.62 -4.34 -1.37
CA TRP A 545 10.77 -3.19 -1.13
C TRP A 545 10.13 -2.70 -2.43
N PHE A 546 8.85 -2.34 -2.40
CA PHE A 546 8.17 -1.78 -3.57
C PHE A 546 7.19 -0.68 -3.19
N TYR A 547 6.88 0.22 -4.13
CA TYR A 547 6.08 1.44 -3.90
C TYR A 547 4.68 1.19 -3.35
N LEU A 548 4.13 -0.01 -3.60
CA LEU A 548 2.82 -0.42 -3.11
C LEU A 548 2.75 -0.38 -1.57
N TYR A 549 3.89 -0.52 -0.88
CA TYR A 549 3.94 -0.47 0.59
C TYR A 549 3.77 0.93 1.18
N LEU A 550 3.83 1.99 0.37
CA LEU A 550 3.58 3.36 0.82
C LEU A 550 2.16 3.54 1.34
N VAL A 551 1.19 2.75 0.85
CA VAL A 551 -0.20 2.83 1.29
C VAL A 551 -0.39 2.35 2.74
N TRP A 552 0.56 1.60 3.31
CA TRP A 552 0.51 1.17 4.71
C TRP A 552 0.89 2.30 5.68
N VAL A 553 1.70 3.26 5.23
CA VAL A 553 2.30 4.31 6.08
C VAL A 553 1.71 5.69 5.83
N ALA A 554 1.45 6.05 4.57
CA ALA A 554 0.88 7.34 4.20
C ALA A 554 -0.38 7.74 5.01
N PRO A 555 -1.40 6.88 5.19
CA PRO A 555 -2.57 7.24 5.99
C PRO A 555 -2.25 7.52 7.46
N LEU A 556 -1.28 6.81 8.03
CA LEU A 556 -0.82 7.02 9.40
C LEU A 556 -0.04 8.34 9.53
N VAL A 557 0.82 8.64 8.54
CA VAL A 557 1.57 9.90 8.45
C VAL A 557 0.61 11.08 8.31
N LEU A 558 -0.40 10.99 7.44
CA LEU A 558 -1.43 12.02 7.28
C LEU A 558 -2.22 12.24 8.58
N LEU A 559 -2.68 11.17 9.22
CA LEU A 559 -3.38 11.24 10.49
C LEU A 559 -2.50 11.84 11.60
N ALA A 560 -1.23 11.46 11.67
CA ALA A 560 -0.29 11.98 12.65
C ALA A 560 0.05 13.46 12.41
N GLY A 561 0.29 13.86 11.16
CA GLY A 561 0.61 15.23 10.77
C GLY A 561 -0.57 16.17 10.95
N LEU A 562 -1.68 15.92 10.25
CA LEU A 562 -2.87 16.77 10.27
C LEU A 562 -3.59 16.72 11.64
N GLY A 563 -3.59 15.56 12.29
CA GLY A 563 -4.12 15.38 13.64
C GLY A 563 -3.29 16.06 14.73
N ARG A 564 -2.04 16.45 14.48
CA ARG A 564 -1.20 17.18 15.45
C ARG A 564 -1.32 18.70 15.34
N GLU A 565 -1.40 19.25 14.12
CA GLU A 565 -1.06 20.66 13.84
C GLU A 565 -2.17 21.73 14.02
N LEU A 566 -3.17 21.48 14.87
CA LEU A 566 -4.21 22.48 15.22
C LEU A 566 -4.11 23.00 16.64
N VAL A 567 -2.97 23.63 16.97
CA VAL A 567 -2.85 24.55 18.12
C VAL A 567 -2.15 25.80 17.57
N PRO A 568 -2.78 26.98 17.57
CA PRO A 568 -2.07 28.22 17.24
C PRO A 568 -0.92 28.44 18.21
N ALA A 569 0.19 29.01 17.73
CA ALA A 569 1.13 29.68 18.61
C ALA A 569 0.42 30.93 19.14
N ALA A 570 0.50 31.16 20.45
CA ALA A 570 0.01 32.35 21.12
C ALA A 570 0.37 33.61 20.30
N ALA A 571 -0.62 34.47 20.04
CA ALA A 571 -0.33 35.85 19.72
C ALA A 571 0.40 36.46 20.94
N PRO A 572 1.37 37.39 20.75
CA PRO A 572 1.90 38.12 21.88
C PRO A 572 0.74 38.78 22.62
N GLU A 573 0.64 38.48 23.91
CA GLU A 573 -0.32 39.08 24.82
C GLU A 573 -0.25 40.62 24.65
N PRO A 574 -1.35 41.33 24.38
CA PRO A 574 -1.31 42.78 24.44
C PRO A 574 -0.85 43.15 25.85
N ALA A 575 0.21 43.96 25.93
CA ALA A 575 0.78 44.41 27.20
C ALA A 575 -0.35 44.83 28.15
N PRO A 576 -0.31 44.43 29.43
CA PRO A 576 -1.37 44.77 30.37
C PRO A 576 -1.57 46.28 30.33
N ALA A 577 -2.80 46.69 29.99
CA ALA A 577 -3.19 48.08 30.07
C ALA A 577 -2.84 48.55 31.48
N ALA A 578 -2.00 49.59 31.57
CA ALA A 578 -1.58 50.17 32.83
C ALA A 578 -2.83 50.47 33.66
N THR A 579 -2.95 49.80 34.81
CA THR A 579 -3.98 50.08 35.80
C THR A 579 -3.93 51.57 36.15
N PRO A 580 -5.03 52.34 36.02
CA PRO A 580 -5.04 53.70 36.52
C PRO A 580 -4.77 53.67 38.02
N ALA A 581 -3.86 54.53 38.48
CA ALA A 581 -3.52 54.66 39.90
C ALA A 581 -4.78 54.89 40.75
N PRO A 582 -4.84 54.40 42.01
CA PRO A 582 -6.02 54.57 42.85
C PRO A 582 -6.17 56.06 43.23
N GLN A 583 -7.33 56.64 42.90
CA GLN A 583 -7.80 57.87 43.54
C GLN A 583 -7.99 57.57 45.03
N ARG A 584 -7.17 58.21 45.87
CA ARG A 584 -7.47 58.40 47.29
C ARG A 584 -8.54 59.47 47.38
N ASP A 585 -9.70 59.16 47.95
CA ASP A 585 -10.47 60.15 48.70
C ASP A 585 -11.42 59.51 49.74
N ALA A 586 -11.35 60.10 50.93
CA ALA A 586 -12.26 60.17 52.08
C ALA A 586 -12.94 58.91 52.66
N GLY A 587 -12.71 58.72 53.97
CA GLY A 587 -13.30 57.70 54.85
C GLY A 587 -14.75 57.97 55.31
N PRO A 588 -15.22 57.27 56.38
CA PRO A 588 -16.50 56.56 56.37
C PRO A 588 -17.64 57.28 57.12
N GLY A 589 -18.87 57.09 56.63
CA GLY A 589 -20.11 57.40 57.36
C GLY A 589 -20.69 56.15 58.02
N VAL A 590 -20.98 56.23 59.33
CA VAL A 590 -21.59 55.19 60.15
C VAL A 590 -22.74 55.81 60.98
N VAL A 591 -23.94 55.23 60.83
CA VAL A 591 -25.08 55.09 61.79
C VAL A 591 -25.94 56.36 62.05
N ASP A 592 -27.27 56.36 61.97
CA ASP A 592 -28.26 55.67 62.84
C ASP A 592 -29.72 55.80 62.32
N PRO A 593 -30.69 54.96 62.72
CA PRO A 593 -32.10 54.98 62.27
C PRO A 593 -33.10 55.48 63.33
N ARG A 594 -34.17 56.19 62.93
CA ARG A 594 -35.45 56.28 63.69
C ARG A 594 -36.67 56.57 62.77
N PRO A 595 -37.91 56.17 63.17
CA PRO A 595 -39.10 56.24 62.31
C PRO A 595 -40.18 57.26 62.74
N ALA A 596 -41.14 57.43 61.81
CA ALA A 596 -42.54 57.90 61.95
C ALA A 596 -42.83 59.40 62.11
N THR A 597 -43.51 60.00 61.11
CA THR A 597 -44.97 60.33 61.12
C THR A 597 -45.32 61.38 60.06
N GLY A 598 -46.50 61.22 59.43
CA GLY A 598 -47.41 62.33 59.12
C GLY A 598 -47.32 63.04 57.76
N GLY A 599 -48.31 62.76 56.90
CA GLY A 599 -49.23 63.83 56.49
C GLY A 599 -49.04 64.53 55.13
N ALA A 600 -49.91 64.13 54.19
CA ALA A 600 -50.72 64.97 53.29
C ALA A 600 -50.18 65.42 51.91
N PRO A 601 -51.09 65.61 50.91
CA PRO A 601 -50.82 65.49 49.48
C PRO A 601 -51.02 66.79 48.67
N SER A 602 -50.52 66.84 47.43
CA SER A 602 -50.90 67.82 46.39
C SER A 602 -50.18 67.46 45.07
N VAL A 603 -50.84 66.84 44.09
CA VAL A 603 -51.53 67.49 42.94
C VAL A 603 -50.55 68.05 41.89
N ALA A 604 -50.65 67.47 40.68
CA ALA A 604 -50.15 67.93 39.37
C ALA A 604 -50.65 69.37 39.04
N PRO A 605 -50.26 70.10 37.96
CA PRO A 605 -49.81 69.58 36.66
C PRO A 605 -48.72 70.40 35.93
N ALA A 606 -48.16 69.80 34.87
CA ALA A 606 -48.07 70.33 33.50
C ALA A 606 -47.14 69.41 32.68
#